data_AF-A0A845XVV4-F1
#
_entry.id   AF-A0A845XVV4-F1
#
_cell.length_a   1.000
_cell.length_b   1.000
_cell.length_c   1.000
_cell.angle_alpha   90.00
_cell.angle_beta   90.00
_cell.angle_gamma   90.00
#
_symmetry.space_group_name_H-M   'P 1'
#
loop_
_entity.id
_entity.type
_entity.pdbx_description
1 polymer ?
#
loop_
_entity_poly.entity_id
_entity_poly.type
_entity_poly.pdbx_seq_one_letter_code
_entity_poly.pdbx_strand_id
1 'polypeptide(L)'
;DFTLNQVQDLAKFYGLNLSVNSVHKLMSMVGGHPYLLQLAFSNLSKNSNMTMEDILDTAPTESGIYRHHLRELLNNLMLHPNLLNAFKKLLTTTQAVRLDYKETYLLESLGLVRAIGNDCIPRYNLYRQYFSDRIL
;
A
#
# COMPACT_ATOMS: atom_id res chain seq x y z
N ASP A 1 -8.04 -5.14 7.43
CA ASP A 1 -8.20 -4.94 5.96
C ASP A 1 -9.64 -5.19 5.58
N PHE A 2 -10.16 -4.42 4.64
CA PHE A 2 -11.45 -4.70 4.03
C PHE A 2 -11.39 -5.93 3.14
N THR A 3 -12.47 -6.72 3.18
CA THR A 3 -12.71 -7.84 2.26
C THR A 3 -13.18 -7.30 0.91
N LEU A 4 -13.12 -8.13 -0.14
CA LEU A 4 -13.61 -7.76 -1.48
C LEU A 4 -15.03 -7.17 -1.43
N ASN A 5 -15.96 -7.82 -0.73
CA ASN A 5 -17.34 -7.37 -0.60
C ASN A 5 -17.42 -5.99 0.07
N GLN A 6 -16.65 -5.77 1.14
CA GLN A 6 -16.59 -4.46 1.81
C GLN A 6 -16.02 -3.38 0.90
N VAL A 7 -15.04 -3.70 0.04
CA VAL A 7 -14.51 -2.75 -0.94
C VAL A 7 -15.53 -2.43 -2.04
N GLN A 8 -16.31 -3.42 -2.50
CA GLN A 8 -17.38 -3.18 -3.46
C GLN A 8 -18.50 -2.31 -2.87
N ASP A 9 -18.89 -2.56 -1.62
CA ASP A 9 -19.91 -1.76 -0.95
C ASP A 9 -19.40 -0.34 -0.68
N LEU A 10 -18.12 -0.19 -0.35
CA LEU A 10 -17.49 1.12 -0.27
C LEU A 10 -17.50 1.84 -1.63
N ALA A 11 -17.18 1.17 -2.74
CA ALA A 11 -17.24 1.78 -4.07
C ALA A 11 -18.63 2.32 -4.40
N LYS A 12 -19.70 1.56 -4.08
CA LYS A 12 -21.09 2.00 -4.24
C LYS A 12 -21.41 3.22 -3.38
N PHE A 13 -20.89 3.29 -2.15
CA PHE A 13 -21.06 4.46 -1.28
C PHE A 13 -20.47 5.75 -1.90
N TYR A 14 -19.40 5.63 -2.67
CA TYR A 14 -18.83 6.74 -3.46
C TYR A 14 -19.55 7.00 -4.79
N GLY A 15 -20.67 6.31 -5.06
CA GLY A 15 -21.42 6.41 -6.31
C GLY A 15 -20.72 5.75 -7.51
N LEU A 16 -19.73 4.89 -7.28
CA LEU A 16 -18.96 4.24 -8.34
C LEU A 16 -19.54 2.85 -8.64
N ASN A 17 -19.85 2.60 -9.91
CA ASN A 17 -20.26 1.28 -10.38
C ASN A 17 -19.05 0.50 -10.94
N LEU A 18 -18.14 0.11 -10.05
CA LEU A 18 -16.91 -0.60 -10.43
C LEU A 18 -17.16 -2.10 -10.64
N SER A 19 -16.55 -2.64 -11.70
CA SER A 19 -16.54 -4.10 -11.92
C SER A 19 -15.74 -4.82 -10.83
N VAL A 20 -16.07 -6.10 -10.58
CA VAL A 20 -15.29 -6.98 -9.68
C VAL A 20 -13.81 -7.00 -10.07
N ASN A 21 -13.51 -7.02 -11.37
CA ASN A 21 -12.14 -7.03 -11.88
C ASN A 21 -11.40 -5.72 -11.55
N SER A 22 -12.05 -4.57 -11.71
CA SER A 22 -11.49 -3.26 -11.34
C SER A 22 -11.17 -3.19 -9.85
N VAL A 23 -12.06 -3.70 -9.00
CA VAL A 23 -11.83 -3.78 -7.56
C VAL A 23 -10.66 -4.71 -7.23
N HIS A 24 -10.57 -5.88 -7.88
CA HIS A 24 -9.44 -6.80 -7.70
C HIS A 24 -8.10 -6.16 -8.10
N LYS A 25 -8.04 -5.43 -9.22
CA LYS A 25 -6.83 -4.71 -9.64
C LYS A 25 -6.40 -3.70 -8.56
N LEU A 26 -7.33 -2.89 -8.05
CA LEU A 26 -7.04 -1.94 -6.99
C LEU A 26 -6.57 -2.63 -5.71
N MET A 27 -7.27 -3.68 -5.26
CA MET A 27 -6.87 -4.44 -4.08
C MET A 27 -5.55 -5.18 -4.27
N SER A 28 -5.17 -5.55 -5.49
CA SER A 28 -3.85 -6.13 -5.76
C SER A 28 -2.73 -5.10 -5.57
N MET A 29 -3.03 -3.80 -5.73
CA MET A 29 -2.09 -2.72 -5.50
C MET A 29 -2.04 -2.29 -4.02
N VAL A 30 -3.20 -2.00 -3.41
CA VAL A 30 -3.28 -1.37 -2.08
C VAL A 30 -3.85 -2.28 -0.98
N GLY A 31 -4.13 -3.54 -1.30
CA GLY A 31 -4.81 -4.47 -0.42
C GLY A 31 -6.20 -4.00 0.00
N GLY A 32 -6.58 -4.36 1.23
CA GLY A 32 -7.82 -3.89 1.86
C GLY A 32 -7.60 -2.68 2.77
N HIS A 33 -6.62 -1.82 2.52
CA HIS A 33 -6.32 -0.69 3.41
C HIS A 33 -7.43 0.38 3.33
N PRO A 34 -8.23 0.61 4.39
CA PRO A 34 -9.41 1.47 4.30
C PRO A 34 -9.10 2.89 3.79
N TYR A 35 -8.05 3.52 4.30
CA TYR A 35 -7.67 4.86 3.89
C TYR A 35 -7.21 4.96 2.42
N LEU A 36 -6.42 3.99 1.92
CA LEU A 36 -5.94 4.02 0.53
C LEU A 36 -7.09 3.75 -0.46
N LEU A 37 -8.04 2.90 -0.07
CA LEU A 37 -9.25 2.65 -0.85
C LEU A 37 -10.15 3.88 -0.89
N GLN A 38 -10.37 4.54 0.26
CA GLN A 38 -11.13 5.80 0.32
C GLN A 38 -10.48 6.91 -0.51
N LEU A 39 -9.15 7.02 -0.51
CA LEU A 39 -8.43 7.96 -1.37
C LEU A 39 -8.67 7.67 -2.85
N ALA A 40 -8.56 6.42 -3.30
CA ALA A 40 -8.84 6.05 -4.69
C ALA A 40 -10.28 6.39 -5.08
N PHE A 41 -11.26 5.96 -4.27
CA PHE A 41 -12.66 6.16 -4.60
C PHE A 41 -13.09 7.62 -4.54
N SER A 42 -12.57 8.40 -3.59
CA SER A 42 -12.79 9.85 -3.51
C SER A 42 -12.25 10.58 -4.75
N ASN A 43 -11.09 10.16 -5.28
CA ASN A 43 -10.54 10.77 -6.50
C ASN A 43 -11.35 10.37 -7.74
N LEU A 44 -11.70 9.09 -7.89
CA LEU A 44 -12.53 8.61 -9.01
C LEU A 44 -13.91 9.24 -9.02
N SER A 45 -14.54 9.45 -7.86
CA SER A 45 -15.89 10.02 -7.81
C SER A 45 -15.92 11.52 -8.08
N LYS A 46 -14.83 12.23 -7.76
CA LYS A 46 -14.74 13.70 -7.91
C LYS A 46 -14.13 14.15 -9.23
N ASN A 47 -13.34 13.31 -9.90
CA ASN A 47 -12.63 13.67 -11.11
C ASN A 47 -13.03 12.76 -12.28
N SER A 48 -13.91 13.27 -13.15
CA SER A 48 -14.40 12.54 -14.33
C SER A 48 -13.31 12.17 -15.34
N ASN A 49 -12.17 12.84 -15.31
CA ASN A 49 -11.05 12.59 -16.22
C ASN A 49 -10.05 11.56 -15.67
N MET A 50 -10.22 11.12 -14.42
CA MET A 50 -9.31 10.15 -13.81
C MET A 50 -9.90 8.75 -13.88
N THR A 51 -9.14 7.82 -14.45
CA THR A 51 -9.53 6.42 -14.56
C THR A 51 -8.89 5.57 -13.46
N MET A 52 -9.39 4.34 -13.30
CA MET A 52 -8.77 3.36 -12.39
C MET A 52 -7.33 3.04 -12.84
N GLU A 53 -7.13 2.92 -14.16
CA GLU A 53 -5.83 2.70 -14.78
C GLU A 53 -4.86 3.85 -14.45
N ASP A 54 -5.27 5.11 -14.58
CA ASP A 54 -4.42 6.27 -14.21
C ASP A 54 -4.00 6.23 -12.73
N ILE A 55 -4.91 5.83 -11.84
CA ILE A 55 -4.60 5.66 -10.42
C ILE A 55 -3.57 4.56 -10.23
N LEU A 56 -3.75 3.41 -10.87
CA LEU A 56 -2.85 2.26 -10.70
C LEU A 56 -1.45 2.54 -11.23
N ASP A 57 -1.34 3.19 -12.39
CA ASP A 57 -0.07 3.51 -13.05
C ASP A 57 0.73 4.52 -12.23
N THR A 58 0.05 5.52 -11.66
CA THR A 58 0.72 6.57 -10.86
C THR A 58 0.79 6.24 -9.37
N ALA A 59 0.09 5.21 -8.89
CA ALA A 59 -0.03 4.87 -7.46
C ALA A 59 1.31 4.84 -6.70
N PRO A 60 2.39 4.19 -7.21
CA PRO A 60 3.66 4.08 -6.51
C PRO A 60 4.61 5.23 -6.86
N THR A 61 4.11 6.40 -7.28
CA THR A 61 4.94 7.52 -7.77
C THR A 61 4.67 8.81 -7.02
N GLU A 62 5.55 9.81 -7.22
CA GLU A 62 5.39 11.14 -6.63
C GLU A 62 4.24 11.95 -7.22
N SER A 63 3.75 11.59 -8.42
CA SER A 63 2.56 12.20 -9.03
C SER A 63 1.26 11.53 -8.60
N GLY A 64 1.32 10.35 -7.99
CA GLY A 64 0.16 9.57 -7.58
C GLY A 64 -0.65 10.17 -6.44
N ILE A 65 -1.86 9.65 -6.27
CA ILE A 65 -2.79 10.06 -5.20
C ILE A 65 -2.31 9.64 -3.80
N TYR A 66 -1.39 8.67 -3.71
CA TYR A 66 -0.86 8.15 -2.45
C TYR A 66 0.42 8.83 -1.97
N ARG A 67 0.96 9.80 -2.73
CA ARG A 67 2.26 10.42 -2.47
C ARG A 67 2.44 10.93 -1.04
N HIS A 68 1.40 11.52 -0.44
CA HIS A 68 1.50 12.10 0.91
C HIS A 68 1.71 10.99 1.95
N HIS A 69 0.87 9.95 1.90
CA HIS A 69 0.98 8.75 2.73
C HIS A 69 2.35 8.07 2.58
N LEU A 70 2.82 7.92 1.34
CA LEU A 70 4.09 7.26 1.04
C LEU A 70 5.29 8.07 1.54
N ARG A 71 5.25 9.40 1.42
CA ARG A 71 6.29 10.30 1.95
C ARG A 71 6.35 10.28 3.47
N GLU A 72 5.20 10.25 4.15
CA GLU A 72 5.18 10.16 5.62
C GLU A 72 5.85 8.86 6.09
N LEU A 73 5.53 7.73 5.45
CA LEU A 73 6.17 6.46 5.73
C LEU A 73 7.67 6.48 5.40
N LEU A 74 8.07 7.06 4.26
CA LEU A 74 9.48 7.18 3.88
C LEU A 74 10.27 8.02 4.89
N ASN A 75 9.72 9.16 5.32
CA ASN A 75 10.34 10.02 6.32
C ASN A 75 10.54 9.28 7.65
N ASN A 76 9.54 8.52 8.10
CA ASN A 76 9.66 7.69 9.30
C ASN A 76 10.78 6.64 9.17
N LEU A 77 10.91 5.97 8.02
CA LEU A 77 12.00 5.03 7.77
C LEU A 77 13.36 5.74 7.78
N MET A 78 13.49 6.90 7.14
CA MET A 78 14.74 7.65 7.08
C MET A 78 15.22 8.14 8.46
N LEU A 79 14.29 8.48 9.36
CA LEU A 79 14.61 8.84 10.75
C LEU A 79 15.08 7.66 11.60
N HIS A 80 14.84 6.43 11.14
CA HIS A 80 15.16 5.20 11.87
C HIS A 80 15.96 4.22 10.99
N PRO A 81 17.29 4.41 10.87
CA PRO A 81 18.14 3.62 9.97
C PRO A 81 18.03 2.10 10.15
N ASN A 82 17.80 1.62 11.38
CA ASN A 82 17.58 0.19 11.64
C ASN A 82 16.32 -0.33 10.94
N LEU A 83 15.20 0.40 11.03
CA LEU A 83 13.96 0.05 10.35
C LEU A 83 14.11 0.15 8.83
N LEU A 84 14.79 1.18 8.34
CA LEU A 84 15.11 1.32 6.92
C LEU A 84 15.87 0.10 6.40
N ASN A 85 16.95 -0.29 7.06
CA ASN A 85 17.78 -1.43 6.65
C ASN A 85 17.01 -2.75 6.73
N ALA A 86 16.20 -2.94 7.78
CA ALA A 86 15.34 -4.10 7.91
C ALA A 86 14.30 -4.17 6.77
N PHE A 87 13.71 -3.02 6.41
CA PHE A 87 12.75 -2.96 5.32
C PHE A 87 13.39 -3.15 3.95
N LYS A 88 14.61 -2.64 3.70
CA LYS A 88 15.37 -2.95 2.48
C LYS A 88 15.55 -4.46 2.28
N LYS A 89 15.88 -5.20 3.33
CA LYS A 89 16.01 -6.68 3.27
C LYS A 89 14.73 -7.37 2.81
N LEU A 90 13.56 -6.84 3.22
CA LEU A 90 12.26 -7.37 2.79
C LEU A 90 11.94 -7.06 1.33
N LEU A 91 12.42 -5.93 0.82
CA LEU A 91 12.16 -5.49 -0.56
C LEU A 91 13.01 -6.26 -1.58
N THR A 92 14.21 -6.70 -1.21
CA THR A 92 15.13 -7.46 -2.10
C THR A 92 14.73 -8.91 -2.33
N THR A 93 13.70 -9.41 -1.66
CA THR A 93 13.21 -10.79 -1.81
C THR A 93 11.69 -10.86 -1.93
N THR A 94 11.23 -11.93 -2.56
CA THR A 94 9.81 -12.31 -2.65
C THR A 94 9.39 -13.24 -1.51
N GLN A 95 10.35 -13.80 -0.77
CA GLN A 95 10.10 -14.70 0.35
C GLN A 95 9.86 -13.93 1.66
N ALA A 96 9.22 -14.59 2.63
CA ALA A 96 9.13 -14.05 3.99
C ALA A 96 10.52 -13.99 4.64
N VAL A 97 10.77 -12.93 5.41
CA VAL A 97 12.06 -12.70 6.06
C VAL A 97 11.88 -12.63 7.58
N ARG A 98 12.75 -13.34 8.29
CA ARG A 98 12.92 -13.18 9.73
C ARG A 98 13.66 -11.89 10.03
N LEU A 99 13.00 -10.96 10.69
CA LEU A 99 13.63 -9.77 11.26
C LEU A 99 13.75 -9.89 12.79
N ASP A 100 14.46 -8.97 13.42
CA ASP A 100 14.40 -8.84 14.87
C ASP A 100 12.95 -8.54 15.32
N TYR A 101 12.60 -8.93 16.54
CA TYR A 101 11.24 -8.74 17.04
C TYR A 101 10.85 -7.26 17.13
N LYS A 102 11.79 -6.35 17.47
CA LYS A 102 11.52 -4.91 17.52
C LYS A 102 11.33 -4.34 16.12
N GLU A 103 12.16 -4.76 15.16
CA GLU A 103 12.04 -4.37 13.77
C GLU A 103 10.69 -4.81 13.19
N THR A 104 10.31 -6.06 13.43
CA THR A 104 9.02 -6.62 12.99
C THR A 104 7.86 -5.84 13.58
N TYR A 105 7.85 -5.65 14.91
CA TYR A 105 6.79 -4.93 15.61
C TYR A 105 6.64 -3.49 15.12
N LEU A 106 7.75 -2.76 14.95
CA LEU A 106 7.71 -1.36 14.52
C LEU A 106 7.33 -1.20 13.04
N LEU A 107 7.82 -2.09 12.16
CA LEU A 107 7.40 -2.06 10.76
C LEU A 107 5.92 -2.45 10.60
N GLU A 108 5.41 -3.34 11.45
CA GLU A 108 4.00 -3.73 11.45
C GLU A 108 3.11 -2.63 12.02
N SER A 109 3.56 -1.91 13.06
CA SER A 109 2.84 -0.75 13.61
C SER A 109 2.78 0.43 12.64
N LEU A 110 3.80 0.61 11.80
CA LEU A 110 3.79 1.53 10.65
C LEU A 110 2.91 1.02 9.49
N GLY A 111 2.40 -0.21 9.56
CA GLY A 111 1.58 -0.84 8.53
C GLY A 111 2.33 -1.27 7.27
N LEU A 112 3.66 -1.21 7.26
CA LEU A 112 4.50 -1.50 6.10
C LEU A 112 4.63 -3.01 5.83
N VAL A 113 4.56 -3.82 6.87
CA VAL A 113 4.69 -5.28 6.80
C VAL A 113 3.49 -5.99 7.42
N ARG A 114 3.42 -7.30 7.18
CA ARG A 114 2.52 -8.23 7.85
C ARG A 114 3.34 -9.40 8.38
N ALA A 115 3.18 -9.73 9.66
CA ALA A 115 3.77 -10.94 10.23
C ALA A 115 3.08 -12.20 9.67
N ILE A 116 3.87 -13.22 9.34
CA ILE A 116 3.42 -14.55 8.95
C ILE A 116 4.15 -15.56 9.84
N GLY A 117 3.46 -16.00 10.88
CA GLY A 117 4.06 -16.74 11.98
C GLY A 117 5.11 -15.88 12.66
N ASN A 118 6.34 -16.09 12.25
CA ASN A 118 7.53 -15.64 12.96
C ASN A 118 8.45 -14.85 12.01
N ASP A 119 8.11 -14.85 10.71
CA ASP A 119 8.71 -14.05 9.64
C ASP A 119 7.74 -12.92 9.24
N CYS A 120 8.13 -12.04 8.31
CA CYS A 120 7.24 -11.01 7.79
C CYS A 120 7.43 -10.77 6.28
N ILE A 121 6.42 -10.15 5.67
CA ILE A 121 6.42 -9.73 4.26
C ILE A 121 5.97 -8.27 4.14
N PRO A 122 6.38 -7.53 3.08
CA PRO A 122 5.76 -6.26 2.75
C PRO A 122 4.25 -6.42 2.55
N ARG A 123 3.45 -5.55 3.16
CA ARG A 123 1.99 -5.73 3.25
C ARG A 123 1.28 -5.56 1.91
N TYR A 124 1.68 -4.57 1.11
CA TYR A 124 1.04 -4.23 -0.17
C TYR A 124 2.04 -4.02 -1.29
N ASN A 125 1.60 -4.29 -2.53
CA ASN A 125 2.41 -4.07 -3.71
C ASN A 125 2.74 -2.59 -3.93
N LEU A 126 1.84 -1.69 -3.53
CA LEU A 126 2.08 -0.24 -3.50
C LEU A 126 3.38 0.10 -2.76
N TYR A 127 3.57 -0.46 -1.57
CA TYR A 127 4.76 -0.21 -0.75
C TYR A 127 5.98 -0.86 -1.41
N ARG A 128 5.86 -2.11 -1.88
CA ARG A 128 6.96 -2.78 -2.57
C ARG A 128 7.48 -1.93 -3.73
N GLN A 129 6.60 -1.44 -4.61
CA GLN A 129 7.00 -0.66 -5.77
C GLN A 129 7.59 0.70 -5.38
N TYR A 130 6.89 1.49 -4.57
CA TYR A 130 7.33 2.83 -4.20
C TYR A 130 8.68 2.82 -3.47
N PHE A 131 8.83 1.96 -2.47
CA PHE A 131 10.05 1.95 -1.66
C PHE A 131 11.21 1.28 -2.39
N SER A 132 10.98 0.27 -3.24
CA SER A 132 12.08 -0.30 -4.03
C SER A 132 12.74 0.74 -4.94
N ASP A 133 11.95 1.64 -5.55
CA ASP A 133 12.46 2.72 -6.41
C ASP A 133 13.21 3.82 -5.64
N ARG A 134 12.93 3.98 -4.34
CA ARG A 134 13.44 5.11 -3.52
C ARG A 134 14.59 4.75 -2.60
N ILE A 135 14.64 3.51 -2.11
CA ILE A 135 15.56 3.13 -1.03
C ILE A 135 16.42 1.91 -1.33
N LEU A 136 16.17 1.16 -2.40
CA LEU A 136 17.13 0.15 -2.88
C LEU A 136 18.14 0.79 -3.83
#